data_AF-A0ABD0ZF37-F1
#
_entry.id   AF-A0ABD0ZF37-F1
#
_cell.length_a   1.000
_cell.length_b   1.000
_cell.length_c   1.000
_cell.angle_alpha   90.00
_cell.angle_beta   90.00
_cell.angle_gamma   90.00
#
_symmetry.space_group_name_H-M   'P 1'
#
loop_
_entity.id
_entity.type
_entity.pdbx_description
1 polymer ?
#
loop_
_entity_poly.entity_id
_entity_poly.type
_entity_poly.pdbx_seq_one_letter_code
_entity_poly.pdbx_strand_id
1 'polypeptide(L)'
;MASSELVLAARNDVKFAFRLAREAIVSQNSNIVDVKATQRETCTICLEETDAERMFFTDQCHHRHCFSCVKQFVEVRLLSGIAPTCLNDECKLEFTLETCSKVLTSKLIEMWKQKMKEDSIPAYERVYCPYPSCSMLMSKTDISSETDQFNVRSCVKFRGLFCIDCKVPSHPDLSCAGYKKLHPDPLVDDMKLKSLANDNM
;
A
#
# COMPACT_ATOMS: atom_id res chain seq x y z
N MET A 1 -59.83 -45.81 -12.65
CA MET A 1 -60.25 -44.40 -12.56
C MET A 1 -59.91 -43.93 -11.15
N ALA A 2 -58.89 -43.09 -11.00
CA ALA A 2 -58.43 -42.65 -9.68
C ALA A 2 -59.40 -41.56 -9.15
N SER A 3 -60.08 -41.88 -8.05
CA SER A 3 -60.94 -40.93 -7.33
C SER A 3 -60.05 -39.96 -6.56
N SER A 4 -60.17 -38.67 -6.84
CA SER A 4 -59.51 -37.62 -6.06
C SER A 4 -60.46 -37.18 -4.96
N GLU A 5 -60.17 -37.55 -3.71
CA GLU A 5 -60.94 -37.13 -2.54
C GLU A 5 -60.67 -35.64 -2.25
N LEU A 6 -61.74 -34.85 -2.23
CA LEU A 6 -61.68 -33.43 -1.93
C LEU A 6 -61.82 -33.23 -0.42
N VAL A 7 -60.68 -33.11 0.28
CA VAL A 7 -60.65 -32.86 1.73
C VAL A 7 -60.85 -31.36 1.98
N LEU A 8 -62.01 -30.99 2.53
CA LEU A 8 -62.30 -29.63 3.00
C LEU A 8 -61.61 -29.38 4.34
N ALA A 9 -60.45 -28.72 4.32
CA ALA A 9 -59.76 -28.29 5.54
C ALA A 9 -60.31 -26.95 6.03
N ALA A 10 -60.56 -26.84 7.35
CA ALA A 10 -60.99 -25.58 7.93
C ALA A 10 -59.86 -24.54 7.80
N ARG A 11 -60.22 -23.28 7.52
CA ARG A 11 -59.28 -22.17 7.28
C ARG A 11 -58.25 -21.98 8.41
N ASN A 12 -58.64 -22.31 9.64
CA ASN A 12 -57.78 -22.21 10.82
C ASN A 12 -56.69 -23.30 10.83
N ASP A 13 -56.99 -24.51 10.38
CA ASP A 13 -56.04 -25.63 10.31
C ASP A 13 -54.97 -25.36 9.25
N VAL A 14 -55.37 -24.77 8.12
CA VAL A 14 -54.46 -24.32 7.07
C VAL A 14 -53.51 -23.25 7.61
N LYS A 15 -54.03 -22.25 8.33
CA LYS A 15 -53.21 -21.19 8.94
C LYS A 15 -52.24 -21.73 10.00
N PHE A 16 -52.68 -22.72 10.77
CA PHE A 16 -51.86 -23.39 11.78
C PHE A 16 -50.73 -24.20 11.13
N ALA A 17 -51.04 -24.96 10.07
CA ALA A 17 -50.06 -25.71 9.29
C ALA A 17 -49.02 -24.80 8.63
N PHE A 18 -49.45 -23.66 8.06
CA PHE A 18 -48.53 -22.67 7.50
C PHE A 18 -47.60 -22.06 8.55
N ARG A 19 -48.11 -21.77 9.76
CA ARG A 19 -47.27 -21.27 10.87
C ARG A 19 -46.24 -22.32 11.29
N LEU A 20 -46.65 -23.57 11.49
CA LEU A 20 -45.75 -24.66 11.82
C LEU A 20 -44.70 -24.91 10.74
N ALA A 21 -45.09 -24.88 9.45
CA ALA A 21 -44.15 -25.01 8.34
C ALA A 21 -43.14 -23.86 8.32
N ARG A 22 -43.58 -22.62 8.58
CA ARG A 22 -42.71 -21.45 8.64
C ARG A 22 -41.76 -21.50 9.84
N GLU A 23 -42.23 -21.93 11.00
CA GLU A 23 -41.43 -22.15 12.21
C GLU A 23 -40.41 -23.29 12.02
N ALA A 24 -40.79 -24.38 11.35
CA ALA A 24 -39.88 -25.45 11.01
C ALA A 24 -38.78 -25.01 10.03
N ILE A 25 -39.11 -24.19 9.01
CA ILE A 25 -38.10 -23.62 8.09
C ILE A 25 -37.15 -22.68 8.84
N VAL A 26 -37.67 -21.84 9.74
CA VAL A 26 -36.83 -20.96 10.57
C VAL A 26 -35.96 -21.78 11.53
N SER A 27 -36.49 -22.85 12.12
CA SER A 27 -35.75 -23.76 13.00
C SER A 27 -34.69 -24.60 12.27
N GLN A 28 -34.92 -24.93 11.00
CA GLN A 28 -33.92 -25.58 10.15
C GLN A 28 -32.81 -24.57 9.78
N ASN A 29 -33.17 -23.30 9.50
CA ASN A 29 -32.19 -22.25 9.23
C ASN A 29 -31.37 -21.83 10.46
N SER A 30 -31.89 -21.97 11.69
CA SER A 30 -31.07 -21.79 12.90
C SER A 30 -29.99 -22.86 13.07
N ASN A 31 -30.09 -24.00 12.35
CA ASN A 31 -29.06 -25.02 12.26
C ASN A 31 -28.20 -24.89 10.97
N ILE A 32 -28.51 -23.93 10.09
CA ILE A 32 -27.69 -23.49 8.94
C ILE A 32 -27.07 -22.12 9.27
N VAL A 33 -26.83 -21.85 10.55
CA VAL A 33 -25.62 -21.12 10.90
C VAL A 33 -24.59 -22.22 11.02
N ASP A 34 -23.93 -22.50 9.90
CA ASP A 34 -22.67 -23.23 9.88
C ASP A 34 -21.75 -22.46 10.83
N VAL A 35 -21.75 -22.82 12.11
CA VAL A 35 -20.61 -22.62 13.00
C VAL A 35 -19.55 -23.58 12.46
N LYS A 36 -19.08 -23.28 11.25
CA LYS A 36 -17.74 -23.60 10.81
C LYS A 36 -16.92 -22.92 11.86
N ALA A 37 -16.52 -23.67 12.90
CA ALA A 37 -15.79 -23.14 14.03
C ALA A 37 -14.65 -22.33 13.41
N THR A 38 -14.75 -21.00 13.44
CA THR A 38 -13.76 -20.16 12.79
C THR A 38 -12.51 -20.42 13.58
N GLN A 39 -11.57 -21.14 12.95
CA GLN A 39 -10.33 -21.49 13.61
C GLN A 39 -9.67 -20.16 13.96
N ARG A 40 -9.65 -19.85 15.26
CA ARG A 40 -9.07 -18.62 15.76
C ARG A 40 -7.58 -18.81 15.88
N GLU A 41 -6.84 -17.79 15.46
CA GLU A 41 -5.39 -17.75 15.53
C GLU A 41 -4.97 -16.45 16.19
N THR A 42 -3.92 -16.51 17.00
CA THR A 42 -3.35 -15.32 17.65
C THR A 42 -2.25 -14.75 16.76
N CYS A 43 -2.32 -13.44 16.47
CA CYS A 43 -1.27 -12.75 15.75
C CYS A 43 -0.04 -12.58 16.65
N THR A 44 1.15 -12.99 16.20
CA THR A 44 2.39 -12.84 16.98
C THR A 44 2.88 -11.40 17.12
N ILE A 45 2.33 -10.46 16.34
CA ILE A 45 2.73 -9.05 16.34
C ILE A 45 1.89 -8.22 17.32
N CYS A 46 0.55 -8.26 17.18
CA CYS A 46 -0.36 -7.52 18.06
C CYS A 46 -0.89 -8.34 19.25
N LEU A 47 -0.64 -9.65 19.29
CA LEU A 47 -1.13 -10.58 20.31
C LEU A 47 -2.66 -10.70 20.40
N GLU A 48 -3.38 -10.22 19.38
CA GLU A 48 -4.84 -10.32 19.30
C GLU A 48 -5.28 -11.60 18.58
N GLU A 49 -6.41 -12.18 19.01
CA GLU A 49 -7.07 -13.28 18.31
C GLU A 49 -7.83 -12.77 17.08
N THR A 50 -7.71 -13.49 15.97
CA THR A 50 -8.42 -13.20 14.73
C THR A 50 -8.86 -14.50 14.06
N ASP A 51 -9.81 -14.42 13.14
CA ASP A 51 -10.18 -15.57 12.31
C ASP A 51 -8.99 -15.97 11.42
N ALA A 52 -8.72 -17.28 11.27
CA ALA A 52 -7.66 -17.79 10.42
C ALA A 52 -7.71 -17.26 8.97
N GLU A 53 -8.91 -16.97 8.47
CA GLU A 53 -9.15 -16.38 7.13
C GLU A 53 -8.69 -14.91 7.04
N ARG A 54 -8.52 -14.23 8.17
CA ARG A 54 -7.98 -12.86 8.29
C ARG A 54 -6.49 -12.83 8.64
N MET A 55 -5.84 -13.98 8.58
CA MET A 55 -4.38 -14.10 8.68
C MET A 55 -3.77 -14.05 7.28
N PHE A 56 -2.86 -13.11 7.09
CA PHE A 56 -1.99 -13.06 5.92
C PHE A 56 -0.99 -14.19 5.99
N PHE A 57 -0.87 -14.94 4.90
CA PHE A 57 0.05 -16.06 4.75
C PHE A 57 0.77 -15.96 3.41
N THR A 58 2.05 -16.25 3.43
CA THR A 58 2.89 -16.40 2.23
C THR A 58 3.50 -17.81 2.23
N ASP A 59 3.41 -18.46 1.09
CA ASP A 59 3.92 -19.81 0.81
C ASP A 59 5.45 -19.91 0.89
N GLN A 60 6.17 -18.79 0.76
CA GLN A 60 7.63 -18.79 0.72
C GLN A 60 8.26 -18.85 2.12
N CYS A 61 7.74 -18.10 3.10
CA CYS A 61 8.28 -18.10 4.47
C CYS A 61 7.36 -18.72 5.51
N HIS A 62 6.12 -19.07 5.15
CA HIS A 62 5.12 -19.71 6.02
C HIS A 62 4.73 -18.93 7.29
N HIS A 63 5.18 -17.69 7.45
CA HIS A 63 4.79 -16.84 8.56
C HIS A 63 3.37 -16.28 8.38
N ARG A 64 2.65 -16.17 9.49
CA ARG A 64 1.26 -15.72 9.52
C ARG A 64 1.08 -14.54 10.46
N HIS A 65 0.44 -13.49 9.95
CA HIS A 65 0.18 -12.26 10.71
C HIS A 65 -1.22 -11.74 10.36
N CYS A 66 -1.92 -11.08 11.27
CA CYS A 66 -3.25 -10.55 10.93
C CYS A 66 -3.16 -9.47 9.85
N PHE A 67 -4.22 -9.33 9.04
CA PHE A 67 -4.28 -8.33 7.96
C PHE A 67 -4.03 -6.90 8.45
N SER A 68 -4.47 -6.57 9.67
CA SER A 68 -4.26 -5.24 10.26
C SER A 68 -2.77 -4.92 10.42
N CYS A 69 -2.00 -5.82 11.04
CA CYS A 69 -0.56 -5.65 11.22
C CYS A 69 0.19 -5.56 9.88
N VAL A 70 -0.13 -6.44 8.93
CA VAL A 70 0.51 -6.42 7.60
C VAL A 70 0.23 -5.10 6.89
N LYS A 71 -1.02 -4.62 6.89
CA LYS A 71 -1.40 -3.36 6.28
C LYS A 71 -0.62 -2.18 6.88
N GLN A 72 -0.60 -2.07 8.21
CA GLN A 72 0.10 -0.99 8.91
C GLN A 72 1.61 -1.05 8.65
N PHE A 73 2.20 -2.24 8.67
CA PHE A 73 3.61 -2.41 8.40
C PHE A 73 3.98 -2.01 6.97
N VAL A 74 3.21 -2.46 5.97
CA VAL A 74 3.40 -2.06 4.57
C VAL A 74 3.30 -0.54 4.42
N GLU A 75 2.31 0.10 5.06
CA GLU A 75 2.15 1.55 5.03
C GLU A 75 3.39 2.28 5.58
N VAL A 76 3.88 1.89 6.75
CA VAL A 76 5.08 2.49 7.36
C VAL A 76 6.33 2.29 6.49
N ARG A 77 6.51 1.09 5.91
CA ARG A 77 7.65 0.79 5.03
C ARG A 77 7.63 1.63 3.76
N LEU A 78 6.47 1.72 3.10
CA LEU A 78 6.30 2.54 1.90
C LEU A 78 6.52 4.03 2.18
N LEU A 79 6.00 4.55 3.30
CA LEU A 79 6.24 5.94 3.71
C LEU A 79 7.73 6.23 3.98
N SER A 80 8.47 5.22 4.42
CA SER A 80 9.92 5.31 4.65
C SER A 80 10.75 5.09 3.39
N GLY A 81 10.13 4.83 2.23
CA GLY A 81 10.84 4.51 0.99
C GLY A 81 11.56 3.15 1.02
N ILE A 82 11.14 2.23 1.89
CA ILE A 82 11.73 0.89 2.03
C ILE A 82 10.77 -0.15 1.43
N ALA A 83 11.32 -1.17 0.78
CA ALA A 83 10.54 -2.29 0.28
C ALA A 83 9.86 -3.04 1.46
N PRO A 84 8.54 -3.30 1.40
CA PRO A 84 7.87 -4.07 2.44
C PRO A 84 8.40 -5.51 2.50
N THR A 85 8.67 -5.99 3.70
CA THR A 85 9.16 -7.35 3.99
C THR A 85 8.20 -8.10 4.91
N CYS A 86 8.45 -9.40 5.11
CA CYS A 86 7.84 -10.16 6.19
C CYS A 86 8.06 -9.47 7.55
N LEU A 87 7.07 -9.59 8.42
CA LEU A 87 7.08 -8.97 9.76
C LEU A 87 7.80 -9.84 10.79
N ASN A 88 8.02 -11.13 10.49
CA ASN A 88 8.74 -12.01 11.39
C ASN A 88 10.20 -11.60 11.47
N ASP A 89 10.76 -11.69 12.68
CA ASP A 89 12.17 -11.40 12.91
C ASP A 89 13.07 -12.29 12.04
N GLU A 90 14.21 -11.73 11.61
CA GLU A 90 15.18 -12.33 10.69
C GLU A 90 14.68 -12.72 9.28
N CYS A 91 13.38 -12.58 9.00
CA CYS A 91 12.80 -12.94 7.71
C CYS A 91 12.94 -11.80 6.69
N LYS A 92 13.83 -11.98 5.72
CA LYS A 92 14.12 -10.99 4.65
C LYS A 92 13.25 -11.15 3.41
N LEU A 93 12.20 -11.98 3.47
CA LEU A 93 11.32 -12.15 2.33
C LEU A 93 10.61 -10.83 2.03
N GLU A 94 10.88 -10.26 0.86
CA GLU A 94 10.16 -9.09 0.36
C GLU A 94 8.75 -9.48 -0.07
N PHE A 95 7.77 -8.69 0.35
CA PHE A 95 6.41 -8.83 -0.14
C PHE A 95 6.32 -8.30 -1.57
N THR A 96 5.37 -8.86 -2.32
CA THR A 96 5.01 -8.35 -3.64
C THR A 96 3.66 -7.64 -3.59
N LEU A 97 3.43 -6.71 -4.51
CA LEU A 97 2.13 -6.05 -4.63
C LEU A 97 1.00 -7.07 -4.85
N GLU A 98 1.26 -8.14 -5.60
CA GLU A 98 0.30 -9.21 -5.88
C GLU A 98 -0.09 -9.94 -4.60
N THR A 99 0.88 -10.38 -3.81
CA THR A 99 0.65 -11.11 -2.55
C THR A 99 -0.11 -10.25 -1.55
N CYS A 100 0.23 -8.97 -1.41
CA CYS A 100 -0.43 -8.06 -0.47
C CYS A 100 -1.75 -7.45 -0.97
N SER A 101 -2.10 -7.59 -2.25
CA SER A 101 -3.25 -6.90 -2.87
C SER A 101 -4.58 -7.02 -2.10
N LYS A 102 -4.84 -8.17 -1.47
CA LYS A 102 -6.05 -8.44 -0.69
C LYS A 102 -6.15 -7.67 0.63
N VAL A 103 -5.02 -7.16 1.14
CA VAL A 103 -4.91 -6.49 2.45
C VAL A 103 -4.78 -4.96 2.31
N LEU A 104 -4.31 -4.50 1.15
CA LEU A 104 -4.01 -3.10 0.91
C LEU A 104 -5.22 -2.29 0.47
N THR A 105 -5.21 -1.00 0.81
CA THR A 105 -6.14 -0.02 0.25
C THR A 105 -5.66 0.44 -1.12
N SER A 106 -6.55 1.00 -1.94
CA SER A 106 -6.18 1.59 -3.23
C SER A 106 -5.07 2.64 -3.10
N LYS A 107 -5.09 3.44 -2.03
CA LYS A 107 -4.03 4.42 -1.74
C LYS A 107 -2.66 3.74 -1.56
N LEU A 108 -2.58 2.67 -0.77
CA LEU A 108 -1.33 1.95 -0.54
C LEU A 108 -0.84 1.24 -1.81
N ILE A 109 -1.76 0.71 -2.62
CA ILE A 109 -1.43 0.11 -3.91
C ILE A 109 -0.78 1.14 -4.83
N GLU A 110 -1.36 2.34 -4.95
CA GLU A 110 -0.78 3.40 -5.79
C GLU A 110 0.57 3.90 -5.25
N MET A 111 0.73 4.03 -3.92
CA MET A 111 2.02 4.34 -3.31
C MET A 111 3.08 3.28 -3.62
N TRP A 112 2.73 2.00 -3.55
CA TRP A 112 3.66 0.92 -3.87
C TRP A 112 4.03 0.91 -5.36
N LYS A 113 3.06 1.08 -6.26
CA LYS A 113 3.33 1.22 -7.70
C LYS A 113 4.27 2.40 -7.98
N GLN A 114 4.06 3.52 -7.31
CA GLN A 114 4.94 4.68 -7.41
C GLN A 114 6.35 4.33 -6.95
N LYS A 115 6.50 3.68 -5.79
CA LYS A 115 7.80 3.19 -5.30
C LYS A 115 8.49 2.25 -6.29
N MET A 116 7.77 1.30 -6.88
CA MET A 116 8.33 0.39 -7.89
C MET A 116 8.85 1.14 -9.13
N LYS A 117 8.14 2.18 -9.58
CA LYS A 117 8.62 3.05 -10.67
C LYS A 117 9.89 3.81 -10.27
N GLU A 118 9.94 4.32 -9.03
CA GLU A 118 11.12 5.02 -8.52
C GLU A 118 12.33 4.09 -8.41
N ASP A 119 12.12 2.85 -7.95
CA ASP A 119 13.14 1.80 -7.85
C ASP A 119 13.67 1.34 -9.20
N SER A 120 12.86 1.44 -10.25
CA SER A 120 13.31 1.15 -11.62
C SER A 120 14.33 2.14 -12.16
N ILE A 121 14.43 3.34 -11.57
CA ILE A 121 15.41 4.36 -11.96
C ILE A 121 16.68 4.15 -11.11
N PRO A 122 17.83 3.84 -11.74
CA PRO A 122 19.09 3.70 -11.01
C PRO A 122 19.44 4.95 -10.22
N ALA A 123 19.98 4.78 -9.00
CA ALA A 123 20.23 5.91 -8.09
C ALA A 123 21.09 7.03 -8.71
N TYR A 124 22.05 6.68 -9.58
CA TYR A 124 22.91 7.65 -10.27
C TYR A 124 22.20 8.41 -11.40
N GLU A 125 21.02 7.96 -11.83
CA GLU A 125 20.18 8.59 -12.85
C GLU A 125 19.02 9.39 -12.25
N ARG A 126 18.77 9.25 -10.95
CA ARG A 126 17.68 9.94 -10.26
C ARG A 126 17.91 11.46 -10.19
N VAL A 127 16.90 12.21 -10.60
CA VAL A 127 16.84 13.67 -10.53
C VAL A 127 15.50 14.08 -9.95
N TYR A 128 15.52 14.75 -8.79
CA TYR A 128 14.32 15.34 -8.22
C TYR A 128 14.14 16.77 -8.71
N CYS A 129 12.89 17.13 -9.03
CA CYS A 129 12.52 18.51 -9.27
C CYS A 129 12.76 19.34 -7.99
N PRO A 130 13.55 20.42 -8.04
CA PRO A 130 13.93 21.16 -6.83
C PRO A 130 12.82 22.08 -6.30
N TYR A 131 11.71 22.21 -7.03
CA TYR A 131 10.56 22.98 -6.59
C TYR A 131 9.75 22.17 -5.57
N PRO A 132 9.61 22.61 -4.30
CA PRO A 132 8.98 21.81 -3.25
C PRO A 132 7.55 21.38 -3.55
N SER A 133 6.78 22.23 -4.22
CA SER A 133 5.41 21.93 -4.68
C SER A 133 5.35 20.85 -5.77
N CYS A 134 6.48 20.52 -6.39
CA CYS A 134 6.60 19.46 -7.37
C CYS A 134 7.24 18.19 -6.81
N SER A 135 8.50 18.28 -6.38
CA SER A 135 9.33 17.18 -5.87
C SER A 135 9.28 15.87 -6.69
N MET A 136 8.98 15.96 -7.99
CA MET A 136 8.82 14.79 -8.87
C MET A 136 10.18 14.13 -9.12
N LEU A 137 10.25 12.81 -9.00
CA LEU A 137 11.41 12.04 -9.43
C LEU A 137 11.39 11.82 -10.96
N MET A 138 12.52 12.06 -11.60
CA MET A 138 12.75 11.89 -13.04
C MET A 138 14.09 11.17 -13.25
N SER A 139 14.28 10.55 -14.42
CA SER A 139 15.61 10.09 -14.83
C SER A 139 16.37 11.21 -15.55
N LYS A 140 17.71 11.10 -15.60
CA LYS A 140 18.56 11.99 -16.42
C LYS A 140 18.20 11.95 -17.90
N THR A 141 17.63 10.85 -18.39
CA THR A 141 17.21 10.69 -19.79
C THR A 141 15.85 11.30 -20.09
N ASP A 142 14.98 11.47 -19.09
CA ASP A 142 13.65 12.05 -19.27
C ASP A 142 13.67 13.58 -19.44
N ILE A 143 14.75 14.23 -18.99
CA ILE A 143 14.84 15.68 -18.93
C ILE A 143 15.59 16.25 -20.13
N SER A 144 14.94 17.16 -20.86
CA SER A 144 15.52 17.85 -22.01
C SER A 144 16.28 19.12 -21.59
N SER A 145 17.27 19.49 -22.41
CA SER A 145 17.82 20.85 -22.40
C SER A 145 16.85 21.76 -23.15
N GLU A 146 16.32 22.78 -22.48
CA GLU A 146 15.52 23.84 -23.13
C GLU A 146 16.38 25.08 -23.45
N THR A 147 17.68 25.03 -23.12
CA THR A 147 18.64 26.13 -23.31
C THR A 147 19.96 25.63 -23.86
N ASP A 148 20.79 26.51 -24.41
CA ASP A 148 22.17 26.20 -24.84
C ASP A 148 23.12 25.92 -23.66
N GLN A 149 22.67 26.16 -22.42
CA GLN A 149 23.43 25.84 -21.22
C GLN A 149 23.33 24.34 -20.89
N PHE A 150 24.47 23.64 -20.92
CA PHE A 150 24.55 22.19 -20.72
C PHE A 150 23.97 21.67 -19.40
N ASN A 151 24.03 22.48 -18.34
CA ASN A 151 23.63 22.11 -16.98
C ASN A 151 22.18 22.47 -16.65
N VAL A 152 21.46 23.16 -17.53
CA VAL A 152 20.06 23.54 -17.31
C VAL A 152 19.14 22.48 -17.89
N ARG A 153 18.16 22.07 -17.09
CA ARG A 153 17.15 21.07 -17.43
C ARG A 153 15.76 21.55 -17.03
N SER A 154 14.76 21.04 -17.71
CA SER A 154 13.35 21.36 -17.45
C SER A 154 12.65 20.19 -16.78
N CYS A 155 11.84 20.48 -15.76
CA CYS A 155 10.99 19.46 -15.13
C CYS A 155 9.90 19.00 -16.10
N VAL A 156 9.74 17.68 -16.28
CA VAL A 156 8.73 17.13 -17.20
C VAL A 156 7.29 17.49 -16.84
N LYS A 157 7.02 17.79 -15.56
CA LYS A 157 5.68 18.10 -15.04
C LYS A 157 5.35 19.59 -15.08
N PHE A 158 6.21 20.43 -14.51
CA PHE A 158 5.94 21.87 -14.35
C PHE A 158 6.70 22.76 -15.32
N ARG A 159 7.61 22.19 -16.13
CA ARG A 159 8.51 22.93 -17.03
C ARG A 159 9.38 23.98 -16.31
N GLY A 160 9.52 23.87 -15.00
CA GLY A 160 10.43 24.71 -14.22
C GLY A 160 11.88 24.35 -14.55
N LEU A 161 12.70 25.36 -14.84
CA LEU A 161 14.11 25.20 -15.17
C LEU A 161 14.97 25.07 -13.91
N PHE A 162 15.90 24.15 -13.93
CA PHE A 162 16.81 23.90 -12.80
C PHE A 162 18.21 23.52 -13.26
N CYS A 163 19.20 23.73 -12.39
CA CYS A 163 20.55 23.27 -12.59
C CYS A 163 20.68 21.81 -12.15
N ILE A 164 21.08 20.93 -13.06
CA ILE A 164 21.25 19.49 -12.77
C ILE A 164 22.44 19.20 -11.85
N ASP A 165 23.48 20.05 -11.89
CA ASP A 165 24.73 19.83 -11.15
C ASP A 165 24.58 20.12 -9.66
N CYS A 166 23.91 21.22 -9.31
CA CYS A 166 23.69 21.61 -7.93
C CYS A 166 22.26 21.36 -7.43
N LYS A 167 21.34 20.92 -8.31
CA LYS A 167 19.96 20.50 -8.00
C LYS A 167 19.12 21.60 -7.34
N VAL A 168 19.23 22.82 -7.85
CA VAL A 168 18.45 24.00 -7.40
C VAL A 168 17.78 24.68 -8.61
N PRO A 169 16.80 25.58 -8.40
CA PRO A 169 16.23 26.38 -9.49
C PRO A 169 17.31 27.06 -10.34
N SER A 170 17.03 27.25 -11.64
CA SER A 170 18.03 27.76 -12.59
C SER A 170 18.63 29.09 -12.15
N HIS A 171 19.94 29.24 -12.35
CA HIS A 171 20.73 30.40 -11.91
C HIS A 171 21.71 30.84 -13.02
N PRO A 172 21.22 31.29 -14.19
CA PRO A 172 22.06 31.52 -15.38
C PRO A 172 23.17 32.56 -15.18
N ASP A 173 22.97 33.52 -14.28
CA ASP A 173 23.91 34.61 -14.00
C ASP A 173 24.96 34.24 -12.94
N LEU A 174 24.89 33.04 -12.36
CA LEU A 174 25.76 32.58 -11.28
C LEU A 174 26.34 31.21 -11.59
N SER A 175 27.61 31.00 -11.24
CA SER A 175 28.14 29.64 -11.16
C SER A 175 27.48 28.88 -10.00
N CYS A 176 27.47 27.54 -10.04
CA CYS A 176 27.00 26.73 -8.90
C CYS A 176 27.71 27.10 -7.58
N ALA A 177 29.00 27.44 -7.65
CA ALA A 177 29.76 27.91 -6.49
C ALA A 177 29.31 29.29 -6.02
N GLY A 178 29.02 30.21 -6.94
CA GLY A 178 28.45 31.52 -6.63
C GLY A 178 27.08 31.42 -5.97
N TYR A 179 26.19 30.58 -6.51
CA TYR A 179 24.88 30.31 -5.94
C TYR A 179 24.98 29.80 -4.50
N LYS A 180 25.79 28.76 -4.25
CA LYS A 180 26.00 28.19 -2.90
C LYS A 180 26.55 29.20 -1.90
N LYS A 181 27.38 30.17 -2.34
CA LYS A 181 27.93 31.20 -1.47
C LYS A 181 26.86 32.21 -1.00
N LEU A 182 25.89 32.51 -1.86
CA LEU A 182 24.78 33.43 -1.57
C LEU A 182 23.64 32.77 -0.79
N HIS A 183 23.52 31.45 -0.94
CA HIS A 183 22.56 30.61 -0.24
C HIS A 183 23.31 29.59 0.63
N PRO A 184 24.00 30.04 1.70
CA PRO A 184 24.78 29.17 2.58
C PRO A 184 23.89 28.28 3.45
N ASP A 185 22.59 28.55 3.53
CA ASP A 185 21.67 27.69 4.25
C ASP A 185 21.64 26.30 3.59
N PRO A 186 21.79 25.22 4.39
CA PRO A 186 21.80 23.88 3.86
C PRO A 186 20.41 23.63 3.29
N LEU A 187 20.33 22.98 2.13
CA LEU A 187 19.16 22.17 1.83
C LEU A 187 18.80 21.45 3.14
N VAL A 188 17.61 21.73 3.70
CA VAL A 188 17.15 21.48 5.10
C VAL A 188 17.22 20.01 5.55
N ASP A 189 17.94 19.19 4.80
CA ASP A 189 18.04 17.77 4.95
C ASP A 189 19.50 17.27 4.94
N ASP A 190 20.52 17.94 4.41
CA ASP A 190 21.83 17.26 4.25
C ASP A 190 22.52 16.86 5.57
N MET A 191 22.43 17.68 6.63
CA MET A 191 22.94 17.30 7.96
C MET A 191 22.04 16.27 8.66
N LYS A 192 20.72 16.37 8.46
CA LYS A 192 19.72 15.52 9.11
C LYS A 192 19.61 14.15 8.41
N LEU A 193 19.68 14.11 7.09
CA LEU A 193 19.85 12.93 6.24
C LEU A 193 21.18 12.22 6.55
N LYS A 194 22.27 12.95 6.80
CA LYS A 194 23.54 12.35 7.24
C LYS A 194 23.45 11.69 8.62
N SER A 195 22.78 12.32 9.59
CA SER A 195 22.52 11.68 10.88
C SER A 195 21.60 10.46 10.72
N LEU A 196 20.53 10.57 9.94
CA LEU A 196 19.61 9.46 9.68
C LEU A 196 20.26 8.29 8.92
N ALA A 197 21.21 8.56 8.04
CA ALA A 197 21.98 7.53 7.34
C ALA A 197 22.94 6.78 8.27
N ASN A 198 23.48 7.47 9.28
CA ASN A 198 24.36 6.87 10.28
C ASN A 198 23.59 6.11 11.38
N ASP A 199 22.35 6.54 11.69
CA ASP A 199 21.50 5.91 12.71
C ASP A 199 20.79 4.64 12.20
N ASN A 200 20.84 4.35 10.89
CA ASN A 200 20.25 3.16 10.25
C ASN A 200 21.30 2.08 9.87
N MET A 201 22.53 2.17 10.39
CA MET A 201 23.54 1.10 10.34
C MET A 201 23.56 0.30 11.64
#